data_AF-A0A932EKP3-F1
#
_entry.id   AF-A0A932EKP3-F1
#
_cell.length_a   1.000
_cell.length_b   1.000
_cell.length_c   1.000
_cell.angle_alpha   90.00
_cell.angle_beta   90.00
_cell.angle_gamma   90.00
#
_symmetry.space_group_name_H-M   'P 1'
#
loop_
_entity.id
_entity.type
_entity.pdbx_description
1 polymer ?
#
loop_
_entity_poly.entity_id
_entity_poly.type
_entity_poly.pdbx_seq_one_letter_code
_entity_poly.pdbx_strand_id
1 'polypeptide(L)' 'MLIVILGPTASGKSALAVKIAKRFNGEIISADSRQVYKGLEIGSGQIPK' A
#
# COMPACT_ATOMS: atom_id res chain seq x y z
N MET A 1 -4.96 -9.31 -14.45
CA MET A 1 -4.87 -7.84 -14.62
C MET A 1 -3.94 -7.32 -13.54
N LEU A 2 -2.97 -6.47 -13.89
CA LEU A 2 -2.03 -5.86 -12.93
C LEU A 2 -2.27 -4.36 -12.89
N ILE A 3 -2.43 -3.80 -11.69
CA ILE A 3 -2.60 -2.36 -11.47
C ILE A 3 -1.43 -1.88 -10.62
N VAL A 4 -0.73 -0.84 -11.11
CA VAL A 4 0.40 -0.23 -10.39
C VAL A 4 0.00 1.18 -9.96
N ILE A 5 0.13 1.48 -8.66
CA ILE A 5 -0.21 2.78 -8.08
C ILE A 5 1.08 3.46 -7.63
N LEU A 6 1.51 4.47 -8.39
CA LEU A 6 2.72 5.26 -8.13
C LEU A 6 2.38 6.64 -7.54
N GLY A 7 3.37 7.31 -6.96
CA GLY A 7 3.24 8.66 -6.43
C GLY A 7 4.05 8.90 -5.13
N PRO A 8 4.16 10.16 -4.69
CA PRO A 8 4.98 10.55 -3.54
C PRO A 8 4.46 10.00 -2.21
N THR A 9 5.33 9.89 -1.20
CA THR A 9 4.93 9.47 0.16
C THR A 9 3.80 10.37 0.69
N ALA A 10 2.89 9.79 1.48
CA ALA A 10 1.70 10.46 2.02
C ALA A 10 0.66 10.98 1.00
N SER A 11 0.77 10.67 -0.30
CA SER A 11 -0.21 11.08 -1.32
C SER A 11 -1.51 10.27 -1.36
N GLY A 12 -1.79 9.42 -0.36
CA GLY A 12 -3.02 8.64 -0.28
C GLY A 12 -3.07 7.34 -1.10
N LYS A 13 -1.95 6.88 -1.66
CA LYS A 13 -1.88 5.65 -2.49
C LYS A 13 -2.45 4.41 -1.80
N SER A 14 -2.12 4.20 -0.54
CA SER A 14 -2.60 3.07 0.27
C SER A 14 -4.13 3.03 0.35
N ALA A 15 -4.77 4.18 0.57
CA ALA A 15 -6.23 4.27 0.62
C ALA A 15 -6.87 3.98 -0.74
N LEU A 16 -6.24 4.42 -1.83
CA LEU A 16 -6.69 4.10 -3.19
C LEU A 16 -6.54 2.61 -3.51
N ALA A 17 -5.42 1.99 -3.13
CA ALA A 17 -5.18 0.57 -3.32
C ALA A 17 -6.27 -0.29 -2.65
N VAL A 18 -6.65 0.03 -1.41
CA VAL A 18 -7.72 -0.65 -0.68
C VAL A 18 -9.07 -0.54 -1.39
N LYS A 19 -9.41 0.65 -1.90
CA LYS A 19 -10.67 0.85 -2.64
C LYS A 19 -10.72 0.02 -3.93
N ILE A 20 -9.62 -0.02 -4.68
CA ILE A 20 -9.53 -0.79 -5.93
C ILE A 20 -9.59 -2.29 -5.64
N ALA A 21 -8.81 -2.77 -4.67
CA ALA A 21 -8.79 -4.16 -4.25
C ALA A 21 -10.20 -4.66 -3.87
N LYS A 22 -10.94 -3.90 -3.06
CA LYS A 22 -12.34 -4.22 -2.69
C LYS A 22 -13.28 -4.25 -3.90
N ARG A 23 -13.12 -3.34 -4.85
CA ARG A 23 -13.99 -3.26 -6.03
C ARG A 23 -13.79 -4.41 -7.01
N PHE A 24 -12.55 -4.88 -7.15
CA PHE A 24 -12.19 -5.90 -8.13
C PHE A 24 -11.88 -7.27 -7.52
N ASN A 25 -12.13 -7.44 -6.21
CA ASN A 25 -11.75 -8.63 -5.45
C ASN A 25 -10.27 -9.02 -5.68
N GLY A 26 -9.40 -8.02 -5.64
CA GLY A 26 -7.96 -8.16 -5.89
C GLY A 26 -7.14 -8.12 -4.62
N GLU A 27 -5.89 -8.56 -4.73
CA GLU A 27 -4.91 -8.52 -3.66
C GLU A 27 -3.97 -7.30 -3.81
N ILE A 28 -3.44 -6.82 -2.68
CA ILE A 28 -2.51 -5.69 -2.64
C ILE A 28 -1.12 -6.23 -2.29
N ILE A 29 -0.14 -5.88 -3.11
CA ILE A 29 1.28 -6.17 -2.86
C ILE A 29 1.96 -4.82 -2.60
N SER A 30 2.64 -4.69 -1.45
CA SER A 30 3.45 -3.51 -1.17
C SER A 30 4.74 -3.55 -1.99
N ALA A 31 5.03 -2.45 -2.69
CA ALA A 31 6.27 -2.22 -3.42
C ALA A 31 7.18 -1.20 -2.72
N ASP A 32 6.85 -0.81 -1.49
CA ASP A 32 7.71 0.08 -0.69
C ASP A 32 8.80 -0.73 0.01
N SER A 33 10.06 -0.46 -0.33
CA SER A 33 11.22 -1.18 0.19
C SER A 33 11.44 -1.02 1.70
N ARG A 34 10.77 -0.06 2.36
CA ARG A 34 10.86 0.16 3.80
C ARG A 34 9.78 -0.58 4.58
N GLN A 35 8.69 -0.99 3.94
CA GLN A 35 7.59 -1.71 4.62
C GLN A 35 7.87 -3.20 4.86
N VAL A 36 8.98 -3.72 4.33
CA VAL A 36 9.41 -5.10 4.56
C VAL A 36 10.01 -5.31 5.96
N TYR A 37 10.47 -4.23 6.61
CA TYR A 37 11.08 -4.28 7.94
C TYR A 37 10.02 -4.38 9.03
N LYS A 38 10.14 -5.40 9.89
CA LYS A 38 9.30 -5.57 11.09
C LYS A 38 9.69 -4.54 12.15
N GLY A 39 8.72 -3.99 12.87
CA GLY A 39 8.96 -2.97 13.91
C GLY A 39 9.15 -1.55 13.36
N LEU A 40 9.02 -1.35 12.04
CA LEU A 40 9.10 -0.04 11.37
C LEU A 40 7.73 0.42 10.85
N GLU A 41 6.62 -0.03 11.43
CA GLU A 41 5.28 0.21 10.91
C GLU A 41 4.95 1.72 10.86
N ILE A 42 5.32 2.46 11.91
CA ILE A 42 5.11 3.91 12.02
C ILE A 42 6.01 4.67 11.03
N GLY A 43 7.31 4.35 10.99
CA GLY A 43 8.29 5.06 10.18
C GLY A 43 8.17 4.80 8.67
N SER A 44 7.63 3.65 8.29
CA SER A 44 7.41 3.25 6.88
C SER A 44 5.96 3.50 6.40
N GLY A 45 5.12 4.11 7.25
CA GLY A 45 3.73 4.43 6.91
C GLY A 45 2.89 3.21 6.55
N GLN A 46 3.11 2.08 7.23
CA GLN A 46 2.30 0.87 7.05
C GLN A 46 0.86 1.13 7.49
N ILE A 47 -0.09 0.54 6.76
CA ILE A 47 -1.49 0.60 7.12
C ILE A 47 -1.68 -0.32 8.35
N PRO A 48 -2.32 0.14 9.44
CA PRO A 48 -2.72 -0.74 10.53
C PRO A 48 -3.59 -1.89 9.99
N LYS A 49 -3.39 -3.10 10.52
CA LYS A 49 -4.22 -4.26 10.20
C LYS A 49 -5.65 -4.09 10.66
#